data_AF-A0A9P9Y0Z6-F1
#
_entry.id   AF-A0A9P9Y0Z6-F1
#
_cell.length_a   1.000
_cell.length_b   1.000
_cell.length_c   1.000
_cell.angle_alpha   90.00
_cell.angle_beta   90.00
_cell.angle_gamma   90.00
#
_symmetry.space_group_name_H-M   'P 1'
#
loop_
_entity.id
_entity.type
_entity.pdbx_description
1 polymer ?
#
loop_
_entity_poly.entity_id
_entity_poly.type
_entity_poly.pdbx_seq_one_letter_code
_entity_poly.pdbx_strand_id
1 'polypeptide(L)'
;MAMSAEDLLADRARRHTRALFWVCYALDKDIALRSGKPPLLVGDYCDMTLPQRDDQTSSGQHITSIHELRLSIFKEQVYRFLYAPGAFGIPDTQHLLQLRHLDDELESWRLHIAFYAPIAAMSLFVNILIHPLGERADSDLEHLTMAVGVIRSIPLGNLSADDIDYAQTMCDFMVELIRLGNCAIWKTKKDGRSRCS
;
A
#
# COMPACT_ATOMS: atom_id res chain seq x y z
N MET A 1 -35.06 4.68 7.88
CA MET A 1 -35.19 6.08 8.31
C MET A 1 -34.29 6.90 7.39
N ALA A 2 -34.87 7.76 6.54
CA ALA A 2 -34.09 8.50 5.54
C ALA A 2 -33.25 9.60 6.22
N MET A 3 -31.95 9.65 5.92
CA MET A 3 -31.01 10.63 6.47
C MET A 3 -31.30 12.02 5.91
N SER A 4 -31.32 13.06 6.76
CA SER A 4 -31.59 14.43 6.32
C SER A 4 -30.43 14.99 5.47
N ALA A 5 -30.70 16.00 4.64
CA ALA A 5 -29.66 16.67 3.83
C ALA A 5 -28.56 17.31 4.70
N GLU A 6 -28.92 17.79 5.89
CA GLU A 6 -27.97 18.31 6.89
C GLU A 6 -27.09 17.20 7.48
N ASP A 7 -27.65 16.02 7.73
CA ASP A 7 -26.92 14.86 8.23
C ASP A 7 -25.88 14.36 7.21
N LEU A 8 -26.25 14.35 5.92
CA LEU A 8 -25.35 13.99 4.82
C LEU A 8 -24.15 14.93 4.69
N LEU A 9 -24.36 16.24 4.89
CA LEU A 9 -23.28 17.23 4.87
C LEU A 9 -22.37 17.09 6.10
N ALA A 10 -22.96 16.89 7.27
CA ALA A 10 -22.21 16.65 8.51
C ALA A 10 -21.34 15.37 8.40
N ASP A 11 -21.88 14.29 7.83
CA ASP A 11 -21.14 13.05 7.58
C ASP A 11 -20.00 13.24 6.58
N ARG A 12 -20.23 14.01 5.52
CA ARG A 12 -19.19 14.34 4.55
C ARG A 12 -18.07 15.15 5.21
N ALA A 13 -18.40 16.16 6.01
CA ALA A 13 -17.42 16.96 6.74
C ALA A 13 -16.63 16.13 7.76
N ARG A 14 -17.30 15.22 8.50
CA ARG A 14 -16.67 14.26 9.41
C ARG A 14 -15.64 13.38 8.70
N ARG A 15 -16.03 12.76 7.57
CA ARG A 15 -15.12 11.92 6.76
C ARG A 15 -13.91 12.69 6.23
N HIS A 16 -14.13 13.91 5.72
CA HIS A 16 -13.03 14.76 5.24
C HIS A 16 -12.05 15.14 6.34
N THR A 17 -12.58 15.51 7.52
CA THR A 17 -11.74 15.85 8.67
C THR A 17 -10.91 14.64 9.11
N ARG A 18 -11.51 13.44 9.12
CA ARG A 18 -10.81 12.20 9.45
C ARG A 18 -9.73 11.87 8.43
N ALA A 19 -9.99 12.05 7.13
CA ALA A 19 -9.00 11.84 6.08
C ALA A 19 -7.83 12.82 6.20
N LEU A 20 -8.12 14.12 6.41
CA LEU A 20 -7.09 15.15 6.60
C LEU A 20 -6.22 14.88 7.82
N PHE A 21 -6.82 14.44 8.94
CA PHE A 21 -6.07 14.03 10.13
C PHE A 21 -5.02 12.97 9.78
N TRP A 22 -5.42 11.90 9.08
CA TRP A 22 -4.53 10.80 8.74
C TRP A 22 -3.43 11.19 7.76
N VAL A 23 -3.71 12.08 6.80
CA VAL A 23 -2.70 12.66 5.91
C VAL A 23 -1.67 13.46 6.71
N CYS A 24 -2.13 14.36 7.57
CA CYS A 24 -1.25 15.16 8.43
C CYS A 24 -0.43 14.28 9.37
N TYR A 25 -1.04 13.25 9.95
CA TYR A 25 -0.36 12.31 10.84
C TYR A 25 0.73 11.53 10.09
N ALA A 26 0.45 11.01 8.88
CA ALA A 26 1.46 10.32 8.08
C ALA A 26 2.63 11.23 7.69
N LEU A 27 2.33 12.45 7.23
CA LEU A 27 3.35 13.43 6.86
C LEU A 27 4.22 13.85 8.06
N ASP A 28 3.61 14.03 9.24
CA ASP A 28 4.34 14.34 10.47
C ASP A 28 5.39 13.27 10.80
N LYS A 29 5.05 11.98 10.70
CA LYS A 29 6.00 10.89 10.94
C LYS A 29 7.11 10.84 9.90
N ASP A 30 6.79 11.08 8.63
CA ASP A 30 7.79 11.15 7.56
C ASP A 30 8.78 12.31 7.77
N ILE A 31 8.29 13.47 8.19
CA ILE A 31 9.12 14.63 8.51
C ILE A 31 9.98 14.33 9.75
N ALA A 32 9.40 13.75 10.80
CA ALA A 32 10.11 13.41 12.03
C ALA A 32 11.28 12.44 11.77
N LEU A 33 11.03 11.35 11.05
CA LEU A 33 12.06 10.36 10.70
C LEU A 33 13.16 10.97 9.82
N ARG A 34 12.80 11.80 8.83
CA ARG A 34 13.79 12.41 7.93
C ARG A 34 14.63 13.51 8.59
N SER A 35 14.03 14.25 9.52
CA SER A 35 14.68 15.40 10.15
C SER A 35 15.33 15.07 11.50
N GLY A 36 15.02 13.91 12.08
CA GLY A 36 15.43 13.52 13.44
C GLY A 36 14.78 14.37 14.54
N LYS A 37 13.78 15.20 14.20
CA LYS A 37 13.04 16.02 15.15
C LYS A 37 11.82 15.26 15.68
N PRO A 38 11.37 15.55 16.91
CA PRO A 38 10.20 14.89 17.47
C PRO A 38 8.96 15.14 16.61
N PRO A 39 8.12 14.12 16.39
CA PRO A 39 6.84 14.28 15.71
C PRO A 39 5.92 15.20 16.52
N LEU A 40 5.13 16.01 15.84
CA LEU A 40 4.18 16.94 16.45
C LEU A 40 2.90 16.22 16.90
N LEU A 41 2.43 15.25 16.11
CA LEU A 41 1.17 14.55 16.34
C LEU A 41 1.41 13.21 17.01
N VAL A 42 1.65 13.21 18.33
CA VAL A 42 1.90 11.96 19.06
C VAL A 42 0.63 11.10 19.13
N GLY A 43 0.74 9.82 18.73
CA GLY A 43 -0.38 8.89 18.64
C GLY A 43 -1.14 8.72 19.96
N ASP A 44 -0.45 8.78 21.10
CA ASP A 44 -1.03 8.65 22.45
C ASP A 44 -2.09 9.74 22.76
N TYR A 45 -2.04 10.88 22.07
CA TYR A 45 -2.99 12.00 22.25
C TYR A 45 -3.99 12.13 21.10
N CYS A 46 -3.96 11.22 20.13
CA CYS A 46 -4.79 11.27 18.95
C CYS A 46 -5.80 10.11 18.94
N ASP A 47 -6.96 10.32 18.34
CA ASP A 47 -7.86 9.22 18.00
C ASP A 47 -7.25 8.44 16.82
N MET A 48 -6.72 7.25 17.09
CA MET A 48 -6.06 6.38 16.10
C MET A 48 -6.99 5.32 15.48
N THR A 49 -8.31 5.46 15.65
CA THR A 49 -9.30 4.53 15.08
C THR A 49 -9.21 4.44 13.55
N LEU A 50 -8.82 3.29 13.00
CA LEU A 50 -8.70 3.13 11.56
C LEU A 50 -10.07 3.32 10.88
N PRO A 51 -10.15 4.10 9.77
CA PRO A 51 -11.38 4.27 9.02
C PRO A 51 -11.83 2.91 8.45
N GLN A 52 -13.11 2.57 8.68
CA GLN A 52 -13.70 1.35 8.12
C GLN A 52 -13.89 1.52 6.62
N ARG A 53 -13.65 0.44 5.87
CA ARG A 53 -13.88 0.40 4.42
C ARG A 53 -15.38 0.35 4.19
N ASP A 54 -15.99 1.49 3.89
CA ASP A 54 -17.37 1.53 3.43
C ASP A 54 -17.43 1.04 1.97
N ASP A 55 -18.10 -0.09 1.73
CA ASP A 55 -18.22 -0.76 0.42
C ASP A 55 -18.92 0.07 -0.68
N GLN A 56 -19.37 1.29 -0.38
CA GLN A 56 -20.28 2.08 -1.22
C GLN A 56 -19.66 3.31 -1.90
N THR A 57 -18.36 3.58 -1.76
CA THR A 57 -17.73 4.75 -2.40
C THR A 57 -16.95 4.39 -3.65
N SER A 58 -17.69 4.19 -4.75
CA SER A 58 -17.15 4.28 -6.09
C SER A 58 -16.74 5.72 -6.39
N SER A 59 -15.51 5.88 -6.88
CA SER A 59 -14.92 7.11 -7.44
C SER A 59 -14.34 8.14 -6.44
N GLY A 60 -13.02 8.06 -6.20
CA GLY A 60 -12.18 9.27 -6.24
C GLY A 60 -11.65 9.89 -4.93
N GLN A 61 -11.83 9.29 -3.75
CA GLN A 61 -11.28 9.86 -2.49
C GLN A 61 -10.60 8.83 -1.58
N HIS A 62 -9.67 8.05 -2.12
CA HIS A 62 -8.70 7.32 -1.30
C HIS A 62 -7.48 8.22 -1.09
N ILE A 63 -7.54 9.16 -0.14
CA ILE A 63 -6.36 10.01 0.14
C ILE A 63 -5.28 9.19 0.88
N THR A 64 -5.66 8.12 1.58
CA THR A 64 -4.73 7.17 2.22
C THR A 64 -5.38 5.78 2.35
N SER A 65 -4.72 4.74 1.88
CA SER A 65 -5.14 3.34 2.12
C SER A 65 -4.97 2.96 3.61
N ILE A 66 -5.77 2.01 4.13
CA ILE A 66 -5.63 1.52 5.52
C ILE A 66 -4.19 1.05 5.81
N HIS A 67 -3.49 0.54 4.80
CA HIS A 67 -2.10 0.10 4.92
C HIS A 67 -1.11 1.26 5.07
N GLU A 68 -1.35 2.40 4.42
CA GLU A 68 -0.57 3.62 4.63
C GLU A 68 -0.79 4.21 6.04
N LEU A 69 -1.99 4.01 6.61
CA LEU A 69 -2.29 4.40 7.99
C LEU A 69 -1.58 3.51 9.01
N ARG A 70 -1.56 2.19 8.77
CA ARG A 70 -0.77 1.27 9.60
C ARG A 70 0.73 1.58 9.51
N LEU A 71 1.21 1.95 8.32
CA LEU A 71 2.60 2.37 8.13
C LEU A 71 2.92 3.64 8.93
N SER A 72 2.03 4.63 8.98
CA SER A 72 2.29 5.85 9.76
C SER A 72 2.34 5.57 11.26
N ILE A 73 1.50 4.67 11.78
CA ILE A 73 1.60 4.19 13.17
C ILE A 73 2.95 3.51 13.42
N PHE A 74 3.36 2.63 12.50
CA PHE A 74 4.64 1.94 12.58
C PHE A 74 5.84 2.91 12.58
N LYS A 75 5.81 3.91 11.69
CA LYS A 75 6.83 4.98 11.63
C LYS A 75 6.96 5.74 12.96
N GLU A 76 5.86 5.94 13.68
CA GLU A 76 5.90 6.53 15.02
C GLU A 76 6.63 5.64 16.03
N GLN A 77 6.36 4.34 16.03
CA GLN A 77 7.07 3.40 16.90
C GLN A 77 8.57 3.41 16.60
N VAL A 78 8.96 3.33 15.32
CA VAL A 78 10.36 3.43 14.89
C VAL A 78 11.02 4.70 15.44
N TYR A 79 10.36 5.85 15.31
CA TYR A 79 10.87 7.10 15.88
C TYR A 79 11.07 7.00 17.40
N ARG A 80 10.05 6.52 18.12
CA ARG A 80 10.05 6.44 19.59
C ARG A 80 11.15 5.51 20.13
N PHE A 81 11.41 4.41 19.43
CA PHE A 81 12.38 3.40 19.85
C PHE A 81 13.83 3.71 19.43
N LEU A 82 14.04 4.35 18.29
CA LEU A 82 15.40 4.56 17.75
C LEU A 82 15.91 5.98 17.89
N TYR A 83 15.03 6.98 17.92
CA TYR A 83 15.41 8.40 17.81
C TYR A 83 14.98 9.26 19.00
N ALA A 84 14.03 8.81 19.83
CA ALA A 84 13.62 9.57 21.00
C ALA A 84 14.79 9.70 22.01
N PRO A 85 14.90 10.83 22.75
CA PRO A 85 15.95 11.01 23.74
C PRO A 85 16.02 9.89 24.80
N GLY A 86 14.89 9.24 25.10
CA GLY A 86 14.81 8.11 26.02
C GLY A 86 15.32 6.78 25.45
N ALA A 87 15.54 6.67 24.14
CA ALA A 87 16.06 5.46 23.50
C ALA A 87 17.54 5.18 23.86
N PHE A 88 18.31 6.24 24.10
CA PHE A 88 19.76 6.14 24.37
C PHE A 88 20.12 5.67 25.78
N GLY A 89 19.12 5.52 26.67
CA GLY A 89 19.29 5.03 28.05
C GLY A 89 18.87 3.58 28.28
N ILE A 90 18.47 2.85 27.22
CA ILE A 90 17.93 1.50 27.31
C ILE A 90 19.09 0.49 27.33
N PRO A 91 19.09 -0.52 28.25
CA PRO A 91 20.13 -1.54 28.27
C PRO A 91 20.14 -2.36 26.97
N ASP A 92 21.33 -2.76 26.50
CA ASP A 92 21.56 -3.41 25.20
C ASP A 92 20.60 -4.58 24.91
N THR A 93 20.28 -5.38 25.92
CA THR A 93 19.37 -6.52 25.79
C THR A 93 17.93 -6.10 25.45
N GLN A 94 17.46 -5.00 26.05
CA GLN A 94 16.13 -4.46 25.81
C GLN A 94 16.07 -3.69 24.48
N HIS A 95 17.16 -3.04 24.09
CA HIS A 95 17.29 -2.39 22.78
C HIS A 95 17.22 -3.41 21.64
N LEU A 96 17.92 -4.55 21.76
CA LEU A 96 17.88 -5.63 20.77
C LEU A 96 16.50 -6.31 20.65
N LEU A 97 15.79 -6.48 21.78
CA LEU A 97 14.42 -7.02 21.76
C LEU A 97 13.43 -6.07 21.07
N GLN A 98 13.58 -4.76 21.30
CA GLN A 98 12.75 -3.75 20.65
C GLN A 98 13.02 -3.66 19.15
N LEU A 99 14.29 -3.75 18.74
CA LEU A 99 14.66 -3.80 17.32
C LEU A 99 14.05 -5.03 16.64
N ARG A 100 14.13 -6.20 17.26
CA ARG A 100 13.51 -7.43 16.72
C ARG A 100 11.99 -7.31 16.60
N HIS A 101 11.33 -6.73 17.60
CA HIS A 101 9.89 -6.47 17.52
C HIS A 101 9.53 -5.53 16.36
N LEU A 102 10.32 -4.47 16.14
CA LEU A 102 10.13 -3.56 15.01
C LEU A 102 10.37 -4.26 13.67
N ASP A 103 11.36 -5.15 13.60
CA ASP A 103 11.61 -5.98 12.42
C ASP A 103 10.40 -6.89 12.13
N ASP A 104 9.85 -7.56 13.15
CA ASP A 104 8.68 -8.44 13.01
C ASP A 104 7.43 -7.65 12.52
N GLU A 105 7.22 -6.44 13.04
CA GLU A 105 6.07 -5.58 12.68
C GLU A 105 6.22 -4.98 11.28
N LEU A 106 7.44 -4.57 10.89
CA LEU A 106 7.77 -4.16 9.54
C LEU A 106 7.53 -5.29 8.54
N GLU A 107 7.95 -6.51 8.91
CA GLU A 107 7.83 -7.69 8.09
C GLU A 107 6.36 -8.09 7.90
N SER A 108 5.57 -8.05 8.97
CA SER A 108 4.12 -8.25 8.90
C SER A 108 3.44 -7.25 7.96
N TRP A 109 3.80 -5.96 8.05
CA TRP A 109 3.27 -4.93 7.16
C TRP A 109 3.65 -5.18 5.70
N ARG A 110 4.90 -5.59 5.46
CA ARG A 110 5.42 -5.91 4.12
C ARG A 110 4.68 -7.09 3.50
N LEU A 111 4.46 -8.17 4.25
CA LEU A 111 3.70 -9.32 3.80
C LEU A 111 2.25 -8.94 3.45
N HIS A 112 1.61 -8.07 4.24
CA HIS A 112 0.27 -7.58 3.93
C HIS A 112 0.19 -6.88 2.57
N ILE A 113 1.18 -6.05 2.20
CA ILE A 113 1.21 -5.41 0.87
C ILE A 113 1.35 -6.44 -0.25
N ALA A 114 2.15 -7.49 -0.02
CA ALA A 114 2.29 -8.59 -0.98
C ALA A 114 0.93 -9.25 -1.27
N PHE A 115 0.07 -9.50 -0.28
CA PHE A 115 -1.25 -10.12 -0.50
C PHE A 115 -2.21 -9.31 -1.40
N TYR A 116 -2.13 -7.98 -1.42
CA TYR A 116 -3.01 -7.14 -2.27
C TYR A 116 -2.48 -6.94 -3.69
N ALA A 117 -1.17 -7.12 -3.90
CA ALA A 117 -0.54 -7.03 -5.21
C ALA A 117 -1.21 -7.93 -6.28
N PRO A 118 -1.49 -9.23 -6.04
CA PRO A 118 -2.10 -10.09 -7.04
C PRO A 118 -3.56 -9.72 -7.33
N ILE A 119 -4.30 -9.20 -6.34
CA ILE A 119 -5.69 -8.74 -6.53
C ILE A 119 -5.71 -7.51 -7.44
N ALA A 120 -4.84 -6.53 -7.18
CA ALA A 120 -4.69 -5.36 -8.04
C ALA A 120 -4.14 -5.74 -9.42
N ALA A 121 -3.22 -6.70 -9.49
CA ALA A 121 -2.67 -7.17 -10.76
C ALA A 121 -3.76 -7.84 -11.63
N MET A 122 -4.64 -8.61 -11.02
CA MET A 122 -5.78 -9.23 -11.68
C MET A 122 -6.78 -8.19 -12.20
N SER A 123 -7.06 -7.12 -11.45
CA SER A 123 -7.99 -6.08 -11.92
C SER A 123 -7.43 -5.33 -13.14
N LEU A 124 -6.13 -5.01 -13.13
CA LEU A 124 -5.44 -4.43 -14.30
C LEU A 124 -5.44 -5.40 -15.48
N PHE A 125 -5.13 -6.67 -15.25
CA PHE A 125 -5.14 -7.70 -16.30
C PHE A 125 -6.52 -7.85 -16.94
N VAL A 126 -7.59 -7.90 -16.13
CA VAL A 126 -8.96 -7.96 -16.64
C VAL A 126 -9.31 -6.71 -17.45
N ASN A 127 -8.91 -5.52 -17.00
CA ASN A 127 -9.09 -4.28 -17.78
C ASN A 127 -8.36 -4.34 -19.14
N ILE A 128 -7.14 -4.88 -19.18
CA ILE A 128 -6.38 -5.11 -20.42
C ILE A 128 -7.12 -6.09 -21.34
N LEU A 129 -7.71 -7.16 -20.80
CA LEU A 129 -8.47 -8.13 -21.60
C LEU A 129 -9.77 -7.55 -22.16
N ILE A 130 -10.44 -6.68 -21.41
CA ILE A 130 -11.69 -6.03 -21.85
C ILE A 130 -11.38 -4.94 -22.90
N HIS A 131 -10.30 -4.18 -22.72
CA HIS A 131 -9.92 -3.05 -23.57
C HIS A 131 -8.49 -3.16 -24.11
N PRO A 132 -8.17 -4.17 -24.95
CA PRO A 132 -6.80 -4.46 -25.37
C PRO A 132 -6.18 -3.43 -26.34
N LEU A 133 -7.00 -2.55 -26.92
CA LEU A 133 -6.56 -1.40 -27.72
C LEU A 133 -6.79 -0.06 -27.02
N GLY A 134 -7.16 -0.08 -25.72
CA GLY A 134 -7.35 1.14 -24.95
C GLY A 134 -6.04 1.90 -24.77
N GLU A 135 -6.10 3.22 -24.73
CA GLU A 135 -4.92 4.10 -24.55
C GLU A 135 -4.09 3.78 -23.30
N ARG A 136 -4.71 3.12 -22.32
CA ARG A 136 -4.10 2.77 -21.02
C ARG A 136 -3.57 1.34 -20.95
N ALA A 137 -3.90 0.46 -21.89
CA ALA A 137 -3.55 -0.97 -21.79
C ALA A 137 -2.03 -1.21 -21.78
N ASP A 138 -1.28 -0.48 -22.62
CA ASP A 138 0.19 -0.55 -22.65
C ASP A 138 0.80 0.05 -21.36
N SER A 139 0.19 1.09 -20.77
CA SER A 139 0.64 1.71 -19.52
C SER A 139 0.31 0.86 -18.29
N ASP A 140 -0.88 0.25 -18.21
CA ASP A 140 -1.28 -0.65 -17.14
C ASP A 140 -0.33 -1.86 -17.07
N LEU A 141 0.13 -2.34 -18.21
CA LEU A 141 1.13 -3.39 -18.33
C LEU A 141 2.53 -2.96 -17.84
N GLU A 142 2.92 -1.72 -18.11
CA GLU A 142 4.15 -1.12 -17.57
C GLU A 142 4.08 -1.00 -16.04
N HIS A 143 2.95 -0.59 -15.47
CA HIS A 143 2.73 -0.57 -14.02
C HIS A 143 2.84 -1.97 -13.40
N LEU A 144 2.27 -3.00 -14.03
CA LEU A 144 2.45 -4.39 -13.61
C LEU A 144 3.93 -4.81 -13.63
N THR A 145 4.67 -4.41 -14.66
CA THR A 145 6.11 -4.73 -14.80
C THR A 145 6.95 -4.04 -13.73
N MET A 146 6.67 -2.76 -13.43
CA MET A 146 7.32 -2.03 -12.35
C MET A 146 7.02 -2.66 -10.99
N ALA A 147 5.77 -3.07 -10.73
CA ALA A 147 5.38 -3.72 -9.47
C ALA A 147 6.15 -5.02 -9.23
N VAL A 148 6.32 -5.87 -10.26
CA VAL A 148 7.15 -7.09 -10.15
C VAL A 148 8.61 -6.75 -9.84
N GLY A 149 9.16 -5.70 -10.46
CA GLY A 149 10.52 -5.23 -10.18
C GLY A 149 10.72 -4.81 -8.73
N VAL A 150 9.75 -4.06 -8.18
CA VAL A 150 9.75 -3.65 -6.77
C VAL A 150 9.70 -4.86 -5.85
N ILE A 151 8.77 -5.80 -6.09
CA ILE A 151 8.60 -6.99 -5.23
C ILE A 151 9.87 -7.85 -5.20
N ARG A 152 10.56 -7.99 -6.34
CA ARG A 152 11.83 -8.73 -6.44
C ARG A 152 13.02 -8.02 -5.78
N SER A 153 12.96 -6.70 -5.64
CA SER A 153 14.03 -5.91 -5.00
C SER A 153 13.97 -5.94 -3.46
N ILE A 154 12.92 -6.53 -2.90
CA ILE A 154 12.73 -6.59 -1.45
C ILE A 154 13.76 -7.57 -0.84
N PRO A 155 14.55 -7.15 0.15
CA PRO A 155 15.49 -8.04 0.84
C PRO A 155 14.75 -9.17 1.55
N LEU A 156 15.00 -10.43 1.16
CA LEU A 156 14.35 -11.62 1.71
C LEU A 156 15.06 -12.20 2.96
N GLY A 157 16.06 -11.50 3.49
CA GLY A 157 17.09 -12.07 4.37
C GLY A 157 16.62 -12.64 5.71
N ASN A 158 15.44 -12.23 6.20
CA ASN A 158 14.90 -12.64 7.52
C ASN A 158 13.57 -13.40 7.43
N LEU A 159 13.17 -13.83 6.23
CA LEU A 159 11.87 -14.47 5.99
C LEU A 159 11.87 -15.96 6.28
N SER A 160 10.72 -16.48 6.69
CA SER A 160 10.50 -17.94 6.69
C SER A 160 10.63 -18.48 5.27
N ALA A 161 11.01 -19.75 5.13
CA ALA A 161 11.01 -20.44 3.84
C ALA A 161 9.64 -20.35 3.14
N ASP A 162 8.56 -20.42 3.92
CA ASP A 162 7.17 -20.34 3.44
C ASP A 162 6.85 -18.94 2.87
N ASP A 163 7.39 -17.87 3.47
CA ASP A 163 7.15 -16.49 3.00
C ASP A 163 7.93 -16.19 1.71
N ILE A 164 9.12 -16.78 1.58
CA ILE A 164 9.94 -16.72 0.36
C ILE A 164 9.22 -17.45 -0.77
N ASP A 165 8.73 -18.66 -0.52
CA ASP A 165 7.97 -19.47 -1.47
C ASP A 165 6.68 -18.76 -1.91
N TYR A 166 5.96 -18.16 -0.97
CA TYR A 166 4.77 -17.36 -1.27
C TYR A 166 5.08 -16.15 -2.15
N ALA A 167 6.13 -15.38 -1.82
CA ALA A 167 6.54 -14.21 -2.61
C ALA A 167 7.02 -14.60 -4.02
N GLN A 168 7.70 -15.73 -4.17
CA GLN A 168 8.13 -16.28 -5.46
C GLN A 168 6.92 -16.72 -6.29
N THR A 169 6.03 -17.52 -5.71
CA THR A 169 4.79 -17.98 -6.36
C THR A 169 3.96 -16.80 -6.86
N MET A 170 3.86 -15.75 -6.06
CA MET A 170 3.15 -14.53 -6.44
C MET A 170 3.86 -13.76 -7.57
N CYS A 171 5.19 -13.66 -7.54
CA CYS A 171 5.95 -13.05 -8.64
C CYS A 171 5.73 -13.79 -9.96
N ASP A 172 5.78 -15.12 -9.93
CA ASP A 172 5.59 -15.96 -11.11
C ASP A 172 4.17 -15.81 -11.66
N PHE A 173 3.17 -15.74 -10.78
CA PHE A 173 1.81 -15.44 -11.16
C PHE A 173 1.67 -14.08 -11.87
N MET A 174 2.24 -13.01 -11.31
CA MET A 174 2.17 -11.68 -11.94
C MET A 174 2.92 -11.60 -13.27
N VAL A 175 4.06 -12.28 -13.39
CA VAL A 175 4.81 -12.41 -14.66
C VAL A 175 3.94 -13.09 -15.72
N GLU A 176 3.17 -14.11 -15.34
CA GLU A 176 2.27 -14.80 -16.25
C GLU A 176 1.11 -13.90 -16.70
N LEU A 177 0.55 -13.06 -15.81
CA LEU A 177 -0.45 -12.06 -16.20
C LEU A 177 0.11 -11.05 -17.21
N ILE A 178 1.35 -10.58 -17.00
CA ILE A 178 2.02 -9.67 -17.95
C ILE A 178 2.20 -10.36 -19.31
N ARG A 179 2.61 -11.64 -19.32
CA ARG A 179 2.77 -12.41 -20.55
C ARG A 179 1.44 -12.55 -21.30
N LEU A 180 0.37 -12.91 -20.60
CA LEU A 180 -0.96 -13.06 -21.19
C LEU A 180 -1.53 -11.72 -21.68
N GLY A 181 -1.31 -10.63 -20.94
CA GLY A 181 -1.73 -9.28 -21.33
C GLY A 181 -1.07 -8.83 -22.62
N ASN A 182 0.26 -9.01 -22.73
CA ASN A 182 1.02 -8.79 -23.97
C ASN A 182 0.45 -9.58 -25.15
N CYS A 183 0.13 -10.86 -24.94
CA CYS A 183 -0.45 -11.70 -26.00
C CYS A 183 -1.82 -11.18 -26.45
N ALA A 184 -2.68 -10.73 -25.53
CA ALA A 184 -4.00 -10.19 -25.85
C ALA A 184 -3.91 -8.89 -26.69
N ILE A 185 -3.03 -7.96 -26.29
CA ILE A 185 -2.78 -6.71 -27.02
C ILE A 185 -2.21 -7.00 -28.41
N TRP A 186 -1.19 -7.86 -28.50
CA TRP A 186 -0.57 -8.21 -29.78
C TRP A 186 -1.55 -8.86 -30.75
N LYS A 187 -2.36 -9.81 -30.27
CA LYS A 187 -3.33 -10.53 -31.10
C LYS A 187 -4.35 -9.57 -31.71
N THR A 188 -4.89 -8.65 -30.90
CA THR A 188 -5.87 -7.67 -31.39
C THR A 188 -5.27 -6.63 -32.34
N LYS A 189 -4.03 -6.17 -32.10
CA LYS A 189 -3.29 -5.31 -33.05
C LYS A 189 -3.08 -5.99 -34.41
N LYS A 190 -2.81 -7.31 -34.44
CA LYS A 190 -2.63 -8.09 -35.68
C LYS A 190 -3.93 -8.33 -36.43
N ASP A 191 -4.99 -8.70 -35.72
CA ASP A 191 -6.31 -8.98 -36.31
C ASP A 191 -6.97 -7.72 -36.88
N GLY A 192 -6.78 -6.56 -36.24
CA GLY A 192 -7.23 -5.26 -36.77
C GLY A 192 -6.52 -4.85 -38.06
N ARG A 193 -5.23 -5.19 -38.21
CA ARG A 193 -4.45 -4.89 -39.42
C ARG A 193 -4.82 -5.78 -40.61
N SER A 194 -5.31 -6.99 -40.33
CA SER A 194 -5.69 -8.00 -41.33
C SER A 194 -7.11 -7.79 -41.89
N ARG A 195 -7.94 -6.97 -41.21
CA ARG A 195 -9.31 -6.63 -41.63
C ARG A 195 -9.41 -5.35 -42.48
N CYS A 196 -8.36 -4.54 -42.54
CA CYS A 196 -8.30 -3.29 -43.32
C CYS A 196 -7.52 -3.43 -44.65
N SER A 197 -7.11 -4.65 -45.02
CA SER A 197 -6.51 -5.01 -46.32
C SER A 197 -7.50 -5.82 -47.14
#